data_AF-A0A6A5Z875-F1
#
_entry.id   AF-A0A6A5Z875-F1
#
_cell.length_a   1.000
_cell.length_b   1.000
_cell.length_c   1.000
_cell.angle_alpha   90.00
_cell.angle_beta   90.00
_cell.angle_gamma   90.00
#
_symmetry.space_group_name_H-M   'P 1'
#
loop_
_entity.id
_entity.type
_entity.pdbx_description
1 polymer ?
#
loop_
_entity_poly.entity_id
_entity_poly.type
_entity_poly.pdbx_seq_one_letter_code
_entity_poly.pdbx_strand_id
1 'polypeptide(L)'
;PTPCGENGKFTLTFDDVSTGSERDGLLPVSGVSNPYHHLFYANGFVYLPDKWQPYPAISQPNVAMFLPIGASLLPNTPFAGTMLKGEIGAGPRASVDAYWFNAHSGYFGCALSGISNCVLSISGYRYDASIGQEVVAAQQSVTIPACPLFINCHLTQVNFSDDFKTGLSGIQVNAVTEKLGIPQVFMMDDLQLEWWNSSCAAGILRIGHR
;
A
#
# COMPACT_ATOMS: atom_id res chain seq x y z
N PRO A 1 -13.50 -14.30 26.97
CA PRO A 1 -14.09 -13.40 25.96
C PRO A 1 -13.13 -13.28 24.78
N THR A 2 -13.35 -14.07 23.72
CA THR A 2 -12.66 -13.84 22.44
C THR A 2 -13.26 -12.56 21.88
N PRO A 3 -12.56 -11.42 21.91
CA PRO A 3 -13.09 -10.21 21.29
C PRO A 3 -13.26 -10.52 19.80
N CYS A 4 -14.22 -9.86 19.14
CA CYS A 4 -14.76 -10.10 17.80
C CYS A 4 -13.77 -10.05 16.61
N GLY A 5 -12.52 -10.48 16.79
CA GLY A 5 -11.41 -10.34 15.87
C GLY A 5 -11.10 -8.90 15.52
N GLU A 6 -10.41 -8.73 14.40
CA GLU A 6 -10.10 -7.42 13.82
C GLU A 6 -11.38 -6.83 13.23
N ASN A 7 -11.80 -5.65 13.71
CA ASN A 7 -12.95 -4.90 13.22
C ASN A 7 -12.69 -3.39 13.34
N GLY A 8 -13.43 -2.58 12.58
CA GLY A 8 -13.28 -1.13 12.59
C GLY A 8 -12.00 -0.63 11.91
N LYS A 9 -11.51 0.51 12.40
CA LYS A 9 -10.36 1.24 11.83
C LYS A 9 -9.04 0.58 12.18
N PHE A 10 -8.12 0.57 11.23
CA PHE A 10 -6.76 0.08 11.40
C PHE A 10 -5.80 0.87 10.52
N THR A 11 -4.51 0.81 10.84
CA THR A 11 -3.46 1.50 10.08
C THR A 11 -2.42 0.48 9.66
N LEU A 12 -2.00 0.53 8.40
CA LEU A 12 -0.84 -0.21 7.93
C LEU A 12 0.38 0.69 8.09
N THR A 13 1.15 0.43 9.15
CA THR A 13 2.37 1.18 9.53
C THR A 13 3.64 0.55 8.95
N PHE A 14 3.56 -0.69 8.45
CA PHE A 14 4.71 -1.45 7.92
C PHE A 14 5.83 -1.75 8.94
N ASP A 15 5.57 -1.52 10.23
CA ASP A 15 6.55 -1.60 11.31
C ASP A 15 6.65 -2.97 11.99
N ASP A 16 5.67 -3.85 11.78
CA ASP A 16 5.57 -5.15 12.44
C ASP A 16 6.59 -6.19 11.93
N VAL A 17 7.52 -5.76 11.07
CA VAL A 17 8.46 -6.63 10.36
C VAL A 17 9.89 -6.18 10.64
N SER A 18 10.72 -7.11 11.08
CA SER A 18 12.16 -6.88 11.14
C SER A 18 12.74 -6.93 9.73
N THR A 19 13.34 -5.84 9.31
CA THR A 19 14.14 -5.82 8.08
C THR A 19 15.45 -6.57 8.31
N GLY A 20 15.92 -7.30 7.29
CA GLY A 20 17.11 -8.14 7.40
C GLY A 20 18.35 -7.36 7.86
N SER A 21 19.30 -8.06 8.50
CA SER A 21 20.56 -7.47 8.96
C SER A 21 21.31 -6.81 7.80
N GLU A 22 21.82 -5.60 8.03
CA GLU A 22 22.72 -4.91 7.09
C GLU A 22 23.86 -5.85 6.68
N ARG A 23 23.89 -6.24 5.40
CA ARG A 23 25.08 -6.83 4.79
C ARG A 23 25.72 -5.73 3.95
N ASP A 24 27.00 -5.48 4.24
CA ASP A 24 27.84 -4.42 3.64
C ASP A 24 27.37 -3.97 2.24
N GLY A 25 26.85 -2.74 2.17
CA GLY A 25 26.61 -2.03 0.91
C GLY A 25 25.37 -2.42 0.10
N LEU A 26 24.53 -3.37 0.55
CA LEU A 26 23.19 -3.58 -0.03
C LEU A 26 22.13 -2.88 0.83
N LEU A 27 21.20 -2.17 0.17
CA LEU A 27 19.97 -1.71 0.83
C LEU A 27 19.29 -2.94 1.48
N PRO A 28 18.95 -2.92 2.78
CA PRO A 28 18.28 -4.01 3.47
C PRO A 28 16.79 -4.06 3.07
N VAL A 29 16.55 -4.26 1.78
CA VAL A 29 15.22 -4.31 1.18
C VAL A 29 14.68 -5.71 1.35
N SER A 30 13.55 -5.83 2.05
CA SER A 30 12.82 -7.09 2.17
C SER A 30 11.48 -6.94 1.46
N GLY A 31 11.13 -7.92 0.61
CA GLY A 31 9.81 -7.93 -0.04
C GLY A 31 8.68 -7.99 0.98
N VAL A 32 7.56 -7.33 0.70
CA VAL A 32 6.37 -7.41 1.55
C VAL A 32 5.83 -8.83 1.56
N SER A 33 5.65 -9.39 2.76
CA SER A 33 5.09 -10.73 2.92
C SER A 33 3.65 -10.76 2.42
N ASN A 34 3.24 -11.82 1.74
CA ASN A 34 1.86 -11.97 1.28
C ASN A 34 1.19 -13.20 1.91
N PRO A 35 0.05 -13.02 2.60
CA PRO A 35 -0.59 -11.74 2.96
C PRO A 35 0.16 -10.98 4.08
N TYR A 36 -0.02 -9.67 4.17
CA TYR A 36 0.36 -8.81 5.31
C TYR A 36 -0.89 -8.11 5.83
N HIS A 37 -1.21 -8.31 7.11
CA HIS A 37 -2.48 -7.87 7.73
C HIS A 37 -3.73 -8.20 6.90
N HIS A 38 -3.81 -9.46 6.44
CA HIS A 38 -4.89 -10.00 5.61
C HIS A 38 -5.02 -9.42 4.20
N LEU A 39 -4.13 -8.52 3.80
CA LEU A 39 -4.11 -7.93 2.47
C LEU A 39 -2.94 -8.49 1.65
N PHE A 40 -3.17 -8.61 0.35
CA PHE A 40 -2.19 -9.00 -0.65
C PHE A 40 -1.63 -7.76 -1.31
N TYR A 41 -0.34 -7.82 -1.62
CA TYR A 41 0.46 -6.75 -2.19
C TYR A 41 0.98 -7.20 -3.54
N ALA A 42 0.94 -6.29 -4.51
CA ALA A 42 1.52 -6.52 -5.80
C ALA A 42 3.03 -6.74 -5.75
N ASN A 43 3.57 -7.41 -6.78
CA ASN A 43 5.02 -7.48 -6.96
C ASN A 43 5.63 -6.07 -7.05
N GLY A 44 6.70 -5.83 -6.28
CA GLY A 44 7.39 -4.55 -6.22
C GLY A 44 7.30 -3.82 -4.88
N PHE A 45 6.41 -4.25 -3.97
CA PHE A 45 6.35 -3.72 -2.61
C PHE A 45 7.48 -4.26 -1.73
N VAL A 46 8.13 -3.36 -1.02
CA VAL A 46 9.24 -3.66 -0.10
C VAL A 46 9.15 -2.84 1.17
N TYR A 47 9.71 -3.37 2.26
CA TYR A 47 9.99 -2.63 3.49
C TYR A 47 11.36 -1.96 3.38
N LEU A 48 11.43 -0.70 3.79
CA LEU A 48 12.67 0.05 3.85
C LEU A 48 12.82 0.68 5.24
N PRO A 49 13.92 0.42 5.97
CA PRO A 49 14.15 1.04 7.26
C PRO A 49 14.35 2.55 7.12
N ASP A 50 13.91 3.29 8.13
CA ASP A 50 13.93 4.75 8.17
C ASP A 50 15.30 5.37 7.85
N LYS A 51 16.39 4.71 8.27
CA LYS A 51 17.77 5.19 8.05
C LYS A 51 18.24 5.18 6.57
N TRP A 52 17.55 4.47 5.68
CA TRP A 52 18.02 4.22 4.30
C TRP A 52 17.28 4.99 3.22
N GLN A 53 16.44 5.94 3.63
CA GLN A 53 15.45 6.53 2.75
C GLN A 53 15.38 8.06 2.94
N PRO A 54 15.00 8.83 1.90
CA PRO A 54 15.00 10.28 1.95
C PRO A 54 13.86 10.92 2.78
N TYR A 55 12.74 10.22 2.96
CA TYR A 55 11.51 10.62 3.64
C TYR A 55 11.28 9.93 5.01
N PRO A 56 11.69 10.51 6.15
CA PRO A 56 11.55 9.87 7.46
C PRO A 56 10.17 9.23 7.68
N ALA A 57 10.17 8.01 8.20
CA ALA A 57 8.95 7.26 8.49
C ALA A 57 8.06 8.06 9.44
N ILE A 58 6.75 8.06 9.17
CA ILE A 58 5.75 8.68 10.05
C ILE A 58 5.64 7.85 11.32
N SER A 59 5.53 6.53 11.16
CA SER A 59 5.64 5.54 12.22
C SER A 59 6.95 4.78 12.07
N GLN A 60 7.66 4.56 13.18
CA GLN A 60 8.96 3.91 13.16
C GLN A 60 8.82 2.39 13.35
N PRO A 61 9.66 1.55 12.71
CA PRO A 61 10.92 1.92 12.06
C PRO A 61 10.95 1.87 10.52
N ASN A 62 9.85 1.57 9.83
CA ASN A 62 9.88 1.24 8.40
C ASN A 62 8.92 2.10 7.58
N VAL A 63 9.21 2.20 6.29
CA VAL A 63 8.25 2.67 5.27
C VAL A 63 8.02 1.59 4.24
N ALA A 64 6.82 1.55 3.64
CA ALA A 64 6.61 0.79 2.42
C ALA A 64 7.14 1.57 1.22
N MET A 65 7.77 0.87 0.28
CA MET A 65 8.19 1.42 -0.99
C MET A 65 7.69 0.52 -2.12
N PHE A 66 7.23 1.14 -3.21
CA PHE A 66 6.87 0.42 -4.43
C PHE A 66 7.87 0.71 -5.54
N LEU A 67 8.47 -0.36 -6.07
CA LEU A 67 9.42 -0.32 -7.18
C LEU A 67 8.72 -0.68 -8.50
N PRO A 68 8.32 0.30 -9.34
CA PRO A 68 7.63 0.02 -10.60
C PRO A 68 8.51 -0.73 -11.62
N ILE A 69 9.83 -0.55 -11.52
CA ILE A 69 10.86 -1.15 -12.37
C ILE A 69 11.80 -1.91 -11.43
N GLY A 70 11.51 -3.20 -11.18
CA GLY A 70 12.23 -4.00 -10.19
C GLY A 70 11.39 -5.07 -9.50
N ALA A 71 10.07 -5.05 -9.71
CA ALA A 71 9.14 -6.08 -9.26
C ALA A 71 9.57 -7.52 -9.60
N SER A 72 10.30 -7.75 -10.70
CA SER A 72 10.83 -9.05 -11.11
C SER A 72 12.18 -9.43 -10.47
N LEU A 73 12.84 -8.49 -9.78
CA LEU A 73 14.13 -8.70 -9.10
C LEU A 73 13.96 -9.06 -7.63
N LEU A 74 12.75 -8.89 -7.08
CA LEU A 74 12.40 -9.29 -5.73
C LEU A 74 11.87 -10.73 -5.73
N PRO A 75 12.09 -11.50 -4.66
CA PRO A 75 11.50 -12.83 -4.55
C PRO A 75 9.97 -12.73 -4.65
N ASN A 76 9.38 -13.46 -5.61
CA ASN A 76 7.93 -13.53 -5.76
C ASN A 76 7.30 -14.05 -4.47
N THR A 77 6.45 -13.25 -3.85
CA THR A 77 5.62 -13.69 -2.72
C THR A 77 4.29 -14.27 -3.26
N PRO A 78 3.60 -15.14 -2.49
CA PRO A 78 2.39 -15.80 -2.96
C PRO A 78 1.35 -14.80 -3.50
N PHE A 79 0.77 -15.09 -4.67
CA PHE A 79 -0.28 -14.29 -5.33
C PHE A 79 0.11 -12.86 -5.73
N ALA A 80 1.34 -12.41 -5.47
CA ALA A 80 1.78 -11.06 -5.83
C ALA A 80 1.73 -10.78 -7.35
N GLY A 81 1.89 -11.83 -8.17
CA GLY A 81 1.81 -11.75 -9.63
C GLY A 81 0.38 -11.76 -10.18
N THR A 82 -0.65 -12.00 -9.35
CA THR A 82 -2.06 -11.93 -9.76
C THR A 82 -2.69 -10.57 -9.50
N MET A 83 -2.00 -9.71 -8.73
CA MET A 83 -2.41 -8.34 -8.43
C MET A 83 -1.98 -7.38 -9.55
N LEU A 84 -2.70 -6.26 -9.73
CA LEU A 84 -2.27 -5.15 -10.56
C LEU A 84 -1.02 -4.49 -9.96
N LYS A 85 -0.16 -3.90 -10.79
CA LYS A 85 1.04 -3.21 -10.30
C LYS A 85 0.65 -2.08 -9.33
N GLY A 86 1.31 -2.02 -8.17
CA GLY A 86 1.04 -1.00 -7.14
C GLY A 86 -0.27 -1.22 -6.38
N GLU A 87 -0.88 -2.40 -6.51
CA GLU A 87 -2.12 -2.75 -5.83
C GLU A 87 -1.90 -3.37 -4.45
N ILE A 88 -2.79 -3.01 -3.53
CA ILE A 88 -2.97 -3.60 -2.21
C ILE A 88 -4.45 -3.97 -2.09
N GLY A 89 -4.76 -5.21 -1.73
CA GLY A 89 -6.17 -5.64 -1.73
C GLY A 89 -6.44 -7.00 -1.12
N ALA A 90 -7.70 -7.43 -1.20
CA ALA A 90 -8.14 -8.77 -0.82
C ALA A 90 -7.61 -9.85 -1.77
N GLY A 91 -7.15 -9.49 -2.97
CA GLY A 91 -6.50 -10.37 -3.93
C GLY A 91 -7.34 -11.61 -4.25
N PRO A 92 -6.83 -12.84 -4.06
CA PRO A 92 -7.62 -14.07 -4.27
C PRO A 92 -8.92 -14.14 -3.46
N ARG A 93 -9.07 -13.32 -2.42
CA ARG A 93 -10.25 -13.23 -1.56
C ARG A 93 -11.16 -12.04 -1.91
N ALA A 94 -10.99 -11.41 -3.07
CA ALA A 94 -11.78 -10.27 -3.51
C ALA A 94 -13.30 -10.52 -3.50
N SER A 95 -13.75 -11.77 -3.69
CA SER A 95 -15.17 -12.13 -3.61
C SER A 95 -15.76 -12.18 -2.19
N VAL A 96 -14.93 -12.04 -1.15
CA VAL A 96 -15.34 -12.16 0.25
C VAL A 96 -15.26 -10.78 0.93
N ASP A 97 -16.42 -10.21 1.25
CA ASP A 97 -16.56 -8.86 1.80
C ASP A 97 -15.91 -8.67 3.19
N ALA A 98 -15.63 -9.76 3.90
CA ALA A 98 -14.84 -9.75 5.11
C ALA A 98 -13.41 -9.22 4.88
N TYR A 99 -12.88 -9.19 3.65
CA TYR A 99 -11.55 -8.62 3.38
C TYR A 99 -11.61 -7.26 2.69
N TRP A 100 -12.81 -6.69 2.55
CA TRP A 100 -12.98 -5.36 1.96
C TRP A 100 -12.74 -4.27 3.00
N PHE A 101 -12.33 -3.11 2.52
CA PHE A 101 -11.96 -1.97 3.36
C PHE A 101 -12.41 -0.64 2.75
N ASN A 102 -12.56 0.35 3.62
CA ASN A 102 -12.64 1.75 3.25
C ASN A 102 -11.25 2.36 3.42
N ALA A 103 -10.82 3.18 2.47
CA ALA A 103 -9.57 3.92 2.58
C ALA A 103 -9.85 5.38 2.99
N HIS A 104 -9.14 5.87 4.01
CA HIS A 104 -9.33 7.22 4.56
C HIS A 104 -8.20 8.17 4.19
N SER A 105 -6.96 7.80 4.50
CA SER A 105 -5.78 8.59 4.15
C SER A 105 -4.51 7.75 4.18
N GLY A 106 -3.41 8.30 3.71
CA GLY A 106 -2.07 7.74 3.89
C GLY A 106 -1.00 8.80 3.65
N TYR A 107 0.24 8.53 4.04
CA TYR A 107 1.36 9.44 3.82
C TYR A 107 2.21 8.95 2.65
N PHE A 108 2.53 9.84 1.71
CA PHE A 108 3.20 9.47 0.47
C PHE A 108 4.38 10.37 0.11
N GLY A 109 5.38 9.78 -0.55
CA GLY A 109 6.56 10.47 -1.09
C GLY A 109 7.03 9.85 -2.40
N CYS A 110 7.84 10.56 -3.17
CA CYS A 110 8.37 10.08 -4.46
C CYS A 110 9.88 10.24 -4.53
N ALA A 111 10.61 9.16 -4.87
CA ALA A 111 12.04 9.11 -4.62
C ALA A 111 12.94 9.33 -5.85
N LEU A 112 12.46 9.15 -7.08
CA LEU A 112 13.38 8.98 -8.21
C LEU A 112 13.86 10.27 -8.90
N SER A 113 13.06 11.34 -8.94
CA SER A 113 13.47 12.54 -9.67
C SER A 113 14.11 13.62 -8.80
N GLY A 114 13.69 13.76 -7.53
CA GLY A 114 14.09 14.84 -6.61
C GLY A 114 13.80 16.27 -7.09
N ILE A 115 13.55 16.48 -8.38
CA ILE A 115 13.56 17.78 -9.07
C ILE A 115 12.18 18.09 -9.66
N SER A 116 11.41 17.08 -10.03
CA SER A 116 10.04 17.24 -10.53
C SER A 116 9.05 16.69 -9.50
N ASN A 117 7.92 17.39 -9.34
CA ASN A 117 6.78 16.81 -8.65
C ASN A 117 6.40 15.48 -9.32
N CYS A 118 5.83 14.59 -8.52
CA CYS A 118 5.18 13.40 -9.04
C CYS A 118 3.67 13.51 -8.90
N VAL A 119 2.95 12.83 -9.76
CA VAL A 119 1.50 12.66 -9.68
C VAL A 119 1.24 11.22 -9.26
N LEU A 120 0.52 11.06 -8.16
CA LEU A 120 -0.05 9.78 -7.76
C LEU A 120 -1.41 9.63 -8.45
N SER A 121 -1.58 8.59 -9.24
CA SER A 121 -2.87 8.12 -9.74
C SER A 121 -3.33 6.97 -8.87
N ILE A 122 -4.39 7.23 -8.10
CA ILE A 122 -4.95 6.31 -7.11
C ILE A 122 -6.29 5.80 -7.65
N SER A 123 -6.47 4.50 -7.71
CA SER A 123 -7.72 3.86 -8.13
C SER A 123 -8.21 2.88 -7.06
N GLY A 124 -9.46 3.03 -6.64
CA GLY A 124 -10.14 2.08 -5.76
C GLY A 124 -10.94 1.10 -6.60
N TYR A 125 -10.87 -0.17 -6.25
CA TYR A 125 -11.54 -1.27 -6.92
C TYR A 125 -12.52 -1.95 -5.97
N ARG A 126 -13.65 -2.40 -6.52
CA ARG A 126 -14.65 -3.20 -5.80
C ARG A 126 -15.01 -4.43 -6.62
N TYR A 127 -15.10 -5.57 -5.96
CA TYR A 127 -15.49 -6.81 -6.58
C TYR A 127 -16.97 -6.79 -6.94
N ASP A 128 -17.25 -7.07 -8.21
CA ASP A 128 -18.58 -7.25 -8.76
C ASP A 128 -18.86 -8.74 -8.97
N ALA A 129 -19.78 -9.28 -8.16
CA ALA A 129 -20.16 -10.69 -8.21
C ALA A 129 -20.92 -11.09 -9.49
N SER A 130 -21.52 -10.14 -10.22
CA SER A 130 -22.25 -10.42 -11.46
C SER A 130 -21.31 -10.78 -12.61
N ILE A 131 -20.12 -10.17 -12.65
CA ILE A 131 -19.08 -10.43 -13.66
C ILE A 131 -17.88 -11.19 -13.10
N GLY A 132 -17.83 -11.41 -11.79
CA GLY A 132 -16.79 -12.17 -11.11
C GLY A 132 -15.42 -11.49 -11.08
N GLN A 133 -15.37 -10.16 -11.19
CA GLN A 133 -14.15 -9.37 -11.33
C GLN A 133 -14.22 -8.06 -10.55
N GLU A 134 -13.06 -7.48 -10.28
CA GLU A 134 -12.96 -6.15 -9.69
C GLU A 134 -13.18 -5.05 -10.73
N VAL A 135 -14.03 -4.07 -10.40
CA VAL A 135 -14.32 -2.90 -11.22
C VAL A 135 -13.86 -1.64 -10.50
N VAL A 136 -13.49 -0.62 -11.27
CA VAL A 136 -13.11 0.69 -10.72
C VAL A 136 -14.32 1.31 -10.04
N ALA A 137 -14.17 1.59 -8.74
CA ALA A 137 -15.19 2.22 -7.91
C ALA A 137 -14.85 3.69 -7.58
N ALA A 138 -13.56 4.03 -7.52
CA ALA A 138 -13.10 5.38 -7.20
C ALA A 138 -11.80 5.69 -7.93
N GLN A 139 -11.58 6.97 -8.26
CA GLN A 139 -10.31 7.44 -8.81
C GLN A 139 -9.99 8.83 -8.25
N GLN A 140 -8.71 9.05 -7.94
CA GLN A 140 -8.19 10.33 -7.49
C GLN A 140 -6.77 10.50 -8.01
N SER A 141 -6.40 11.74 -8.32
CA SER A 141 -5.01 12.09 -8.63
C SER A 141 -4.53 13.18 -7.69
N VAL A 142 -3.30 13.04 -7.20
CA VAL A 142 -2.70 13.97 -6.25
C VAL A 142 -1.26 14.27 -6.64
N THR A 143 -0.91 15.55 -6.66
CA THR A 143 0.47 15.98 -6.88
C THR A 143 1.24 15.98 -5.57
N ILE A 144 2.34 15.25 -5.52
CA ILE A 144 3.27 15.23 -4.39
C ILE A 144 4.48 16.10 -4.75
N PRO A 145 4.85 17.06 -3.88
CA PRO A 145 6.00 17.90 -4.09
C PRO A 145 7.28 17.08 -4.29
N ALA A 146 8.16 17.57 -5.18
CA ALA A 146 9.52 17.05 -5.27
C ALA A 146 10.24 17.21 -3.92
N CYS A 147 11.24 16.35 -3.66
CA CYS A 147 12.21 16.60 -2.60
C CYS A 147 13.61 16.89 -3.18
N PRO A 148 13.95 18.18 -3.39
CA PRO A 148 15.25 18.58 -3.91
C PRO A 148 16.39 18.11 -3.00
N LEU A 149 17.40 17.50 -3.62
CA LEU A 149 18.63 17.04 -2.95
C LEU A 149 18.41 16.00 -1.83
N PHE A 150 17.19 15.49 -1.65
CA PHE A 150 16.82 14.59 -0.56
C PHE A 150 17.08 15.16 0.84
N ILE A 151 17.01 16.50 0.99
CA ILE A 151 17.26 17.19 2.25
C ILE A 151 15.91 17.56 2.88
N ASN A 152 15.71 17.18 4.16
CA ASN A 152 14.49 17.48 4.94
C ASN A 152 13.20 17.13 4.19
N CYS A 153 13.16 15.97 3.52
CA CYS A 153 11.93 15.52 2.90
C CYS A 153 10.91 15.14 3.98
N HIS A 154 9.62 15.26 3.67
CA HIS A 154 8.54 14.79 4.53
C HIS A 154 7.49 14.10 3.66
N LEU A 155 6.94 12.98 4.15
CA LEU A 155 5.82 12.35 3.48
C LEU A 155 4.62 13.30 3.54
N THR A 156 3.91 13.40 2.42
CA THR A 156 2.72 14.25 2.28
C THR A 156 1.49 13.44 2.61
N GLN A 157 0.68 13.90 3.55
CA GLN A 157 -0.61 13.27 3.83
C GLN A 157 -1.55 13.45 2.65
N VAL A 158 -2.11 12.36 2.16
CA VAL A 158 -3.12 12.30 1.12
C VAL A 158 -4.42 11.81 1.74
N ASN A 159 -5.44 12.66 1.72
CA ASN A 159 -6.80 12.28 2.09
C ASN A 159 -7.52 11.73 0.86
N PHE A 160 -8.07 10.53 0.97
CA PHE A 160 -8.87 9.95 -0.10
C PHE A 160 -10.28 10.54 -0.11
N SER A 161 -10.88 10.69 -1.29
CA SER A 161 -12.26 11.13 -1.43
C SER A 161 -13.24 10.14 -0.79
N ASP A 162 -14.47 10.57 -0.52
CA ASP A 162 -15.50 9.70 0.06
C ASP A 162 -15.86 8.50 -0.85
N ASP A 163 -15.54 8.56 -2.14
CA ASP A 163 -15.72 7.43 -3.08
C ASP A 163 -14.86 6.21 -2.70
N PHE A 164 -13.74 6.43 -2.00
CA PHE A 164 -12.89 5.35 -1.47
C PHE A 164 -13.45 4.70 -0.20
N LYS A 165 -14.58 5.19 0.33
CA LYS A 165 -15.28 4.66 1.52
C LYS A 165 -16.52 3.86 1.12
N THR A 166 -16.42 3.15 0.00
CA THR A 166 -17.50 2.38 -0.60
C THR A 166 -17.26 0.87 -0.51
N GLY A 167 -16.40 0.39 0.38
CA GLY A 167 -16.09 -1.03 0.51
C GLY A 167 -15.29 -1.56 -0.67
N LEU A 168 -14.03 -1.18 -0.71
CA LEU A 168 -13.06 -1.58 -1.73
C LEU A 168 -12.55 -3.00 -1.47
N SER A 169 -12.39 -3.77 -2.53
CA SER A 169 -11.65 -5.03 -2.52
C SER A 169 -10.18 -4.85 -2.89
N GLY A 170 -9.82 -3.71 -3.50
CA GLY A 170 -8.43 -3.36 -3.82
C GLY A 170 -8.23 -1.85 -3.95
N ILE A 171 -7.00 -1.39 -3.72
CA ILE A 171 -6.56 -0.01 -4.00
C ILE A 171 -5.23 -0.07 -4.74
N GLN A 172 -5.14 0.65 -5.85
CA GLN A 172 -3.95 0.76 -6.66
C GLN A 172 -3.39 2.17 -6.61
N VAL A 173 -2.07 2.27 -6.39
CA VAL A 173 -1.34 3.53 -6.46
C VAL A 173 -0.26 3.41 -7.52
N ASN A 174 -0.26 4.35 -8.47
CA ASN A 174 0.80 4.51 -9.45
C ASN A 174 1.38 5.91 -9.35
N ALA A 175 2.70 6.04 -9.44
CA ALA A 175 3.36 7.34 -9.42
C ALA A 175 4.07 7.61 -10.75
N VAL A 176 3.92 8.82 -11.29
CA VAL A 176 4.61 9.28 -12.50
C VAL A 176 5.19 10.68 -12.31
N THR A 177 6.22 11.06 -13.05
CA THR A 177 6.68 12.45 -13.09
C THR A 177 5.63 13.35 -13.73
N GLU A 178 5.33 14.50 -13.11
CA GLU A 178 4.27 15.42 -13.55
C GLU A 178 4.45 15.89 -15.01
N LYS A 179 5.70 16.12 -15.44
CA LYS A 179 6.00 16.68 -16.77
C LYS A 179 6.20 15.65 -17.88
N LEU A 180 6.75 14.47 -17.55
CA LEU A 180 7.20 13.49 -18.54
C LEU A 180 6.43 12.18 -18.48
N GLY A 181 5.55 11.99 -17.48
CA GLY A 181 4.77 10.75 -17.32
C GLY A 181 5.64 9.52 -17.05
N ILE A 182 6.87 9.71 -16.58
CA ILE A 182 7.81 8.61 -16.35
C ILE A 182 7.43 7.92 -15.02
N PRO A 183 7.24 6.60 -14.98
CA PRO A 183 6.98 5.88 -13.74
C PRO A 183 8.00 6.20 -12.65
N GLN A 184 7.52 6.39 -11.42
CA GLN A 184 8.33 6.74 -10.25
C GLN A 184 8.16 5.71 -9.14
N VAL A 185 9.23 5.54 -8.37
CA VAL A 185 9.15 4.91 -7.06
C VAL A 185 8.37 5.83 -6.14
N PHE A 186 7.38 5.27 -5.45
CA PHE A 186 6.72 5.94 -4.35
C PHE A 186 7.00 5.24 -3.04
N MET A 187 6.98 6.01 -1.97
CA MET A 187 6.98 5.55 -0.59
C MET A 187 5.61 5.82 0.00
N MET A 188 5.20 4.96 0.91
CA MET A 188 3.95 5.06 1.63
C MET A 188 4.18 4.66 3.08
N ASP A 189 3.52 5.36 3.98
CA ASP A 189 3.47 5.02 5.38
C ASP A 189 2.10 5.39 5.97
N ASP A 190 1.76 4.78 7.10
CA ASP A 190 0.54 5.06 7.86
C ASP A 190 -0.73 5.07 6.97
N LEU A 191 -0.95 4.01 6.19
CA LEU A 191 -2.14 3.87 5.37
C LEU A 191 -3.35 3.55 6.26
N GLN A 192 -4.22 4.54 6.44
CA GLN A 192 -5.38 4.50 7.34
C GLN A 192 -6.59 3.91 6.63
N LEU A 193 -7.01 2.75 7.11
CA LEU A 193 -8.08 1.95 6.54
C LEU A 193 -9.14 1.64 7.59
N GLU A 194 -10.26 1.09 7.13
CA GLU A 194 -11.33 0.60 7.99
C GLU A 194 -11.96 -0.62 7.35
N TRP A 195 -12.19 -1.67 8.13
CA TRP A 195 -12.89 -2.86 7.63
C TRP A 195 -14.32 -2.50 7.21
N TRP A 196 -14.65 -2.74 5.94
CA TRP A 196 -15.99 -2.47 5.40
C TRP A 196 -17.04 -3.31 6.13
N ASN A 197 -16.85 -4.63 6.16
CA ASN A 197 -17.65 -5.52 6.98
C ASN A 197 -17.05 -5.59 8.40
N SER A 198 -17.49 -4.69 9.27
CA SER A 198 -17.06 -4.61 10.68
C SER A 198 -17.84 -5.51 11.64
N SER A 199 -18.58 -6.50 11.11
CA SER A 199 -19.29 -7.47 11.96
C SER A 199 -18.33 -8.40 12.70
N CYS A 200 -18.78 -8.95 13.84
CA CYS A 200 -18.02 -9.90 14.63
C CYS A 200 -17.66 -11.18 13.84
N ALA A 201 -18.59 -11.64 13.00
CA ALA A 201 -18.36 -12.82 12.15
C ALA A 201 -17.24 -12.58 11.13
N ALA A 202 -17.21 -11.40 10.49
CA ALA A 202 -16.15 -11.02 9.57
C ALA A 202 -14.79 -10.90 10.28
N GLY A 203 -14.76 -10.32 11.48
CA GLY A 203 -13.52 -10.24 12.26
C GLY A 203 -12.99 -11.61 12.70
N ILE A 204 -13.86 -12.56 13.05
CA ILE A 204 -13.46 -13.94 13.34
C ILE A 204 -12.89 -14.64 12.08
N LEU A 205 -13.50 -14.42 10.91
CA LEU A 205 -12.98 -14.96 9.65
C LEU A 205 -11.54 -14.52 9.38
N ARG A 206 -11.19 -13.25 9.67
CA ARG A 206 -9.82 -12.75 9.51
C ARG A 206 -8.83 -13.46 10.45
N ILE A 207 -9.19 -13.69 11.71
CA ILE A 207 -8.32 -14.43 12.66
C ILE A 207 -8.00 -15.85 12.14
N GLY A 208 -8.99 -16.52 11.54
CA GLY A 208 -8.82 -17.88 11.04
C GLY A 208 -7.86 -18.02 9.85
N HIS A 209 -7.44 -16.91 9.23
CA HIS A 209 -6.64 -16.88 8.00
C HIS A 209 -5.46 -15.89 8.08
N ARG A 210 -4.76 -15.88 9.22
CA ARG A 210 -3.52 -15.13 9.46
C ARG A 210 -2.28 -15.80 8.87
#